data_AF-A0A957PQF0-F1
#
_entry.id   AF-A0A957PQF0-F1
#
_cell.length_a   1.000
_cell.length_b   1.000
_cell.length_c   1.000
_cell.angle_alpha   90.00
_cell.angle_beta   90.00
_cell.angle_gamma   90.00
#
_symmetry.space_group_name_H-M   'P 1'
#
loop_
_entity.id
_entity.type
_entity.pdbx_description
1 polymer ?
#
loop_
_entity_poly.entity_id
_entity_poly.type
_entity_poly.pdbx_seq_one_letter_code
_entity_poly.pdbx_strand_id
1 'polypeptide(L)'
;MEAPVVIVSSEDYADWTVAQIKIAEESKTPDGQGKLLATKNGCIGCHSADGSAMTGPTWFGLYGSDVKLADGSTVVADDAFIAESILEPTVKIVEGFPPVMPPYALSDEEISYLIAYIKTLK
;
A
#
# COMPACT_ATOMS: atom_id res chain seq x y z
N MET A 1 -21.12 -9.96 11.54
CA MET A 1 -20.20 -8.82 11.78
C MET A 1 -21.01 -7.79 12.55
N GLU A 2 -20.65 -7.52 13.80
CA GLU A 2 -21.21 -6.41 14.55
C GLU A 2 -20.25 -5.23 14.41
N ALA A 3 -20.76 -4.06 14.00
CA ALA A 3 -20.00 -2.82 14.02
C ALA A 3 -20.24 -2.18 15.39
N PRO A 4 -19.27 -2.22 16.32
CA PRO A 4 -19.48 -1.72 17.67
C PRO A 4 -19.66 -0.19 17.64
N VAL A 5 -20.66 0.29 18.38
CA VAL A 5 -20.78 1.72 18.70
C VAL A 5 -19.80 2.01 19.83
N VAL A 6 -18.79 2.84 19.55
CA VAL A 6 -17.79 3.25 20.54
C VAL A 6 -18.27 4.55 21.21
N ILE A 7 -18.50 4.50 22.52
CA ILE A 7 -18.87 5.67 23.33
C ILE A 7 -17.58 6.27 23.89
N VAL A 8 -17.32 7.53 23.59
CA VAL A 8 -16.12 8.26 24.01
C VAL A 8 -16.47 9.59 24.67
N SER A 9 -15.50 10.26 25.31
CA SER A 9 -15.71 11.60 25.84
C SER A 9 -15.93 12.62 24.72
N SER A 10 -16.44 13.81 25.05
CA SER A 10 -16.61 14.89 24.07
C SER A 10 -15.28 15.36 23.47
N GLU A 11 -14.20 15.30 24.25
CA GLU A 11 -12.85 15.67 23.82
C GLU A 11 -12.30 14.62 22.84
N ASP A 12 -12.37 13.34 23.20
CA ASP A 12 -11.94 12.25 22.31
C ASP A 12 -12.73 12.21 21.00
N TYR A 13 -14.04 12.53 21.05
CA TYR A 13 -14.87 12.63 19.85
C TYR A 13 -14.44 13.80 18.95
N ALA A 14 -14.05 14.94 19.53
CA ALA A 14 -13.56 16.09 18.77
C ALA A 14 -12.24 15.75 18.06
N ASP A 15 -11.30 15.13 18.76
CA ASP A 15 -10.02 14.68 18.19
C ASP A 15 -10.22 13.65 17.08
N TRP A 16 -11.09 12.66 17.31
CA TRP A 16 -11.48 11.69 16.28
C TRP A 16 -12.07 12.39 15.06
N THR A 17 -12.96 13.36 15.24
CA THR A 17 -13.61 14.09 14.14
C THR A 17 -12.58 14.86 13.31
N VAL A 18 -11.63 15.54 13.96
CA VAL A 18 -10.53 16.23 13.27
C VAL A 18 -9.70 15.25 12.44
N ALA A 19 -9.38 14.08 13.00
CA ALA A 19 -8.66 13.04 12.28
C ALA A 19 -9.46 12.52 11.06
N GLN A 20 -10.77 12.30 11.19
CA GLN A 20 -11.62 11.88 10.07
C GLN A 20 -11.71 12.94 8.98
N ILE A 21 -11.82 14.23 9.33
CA ILE A 21 -11.82 15.33 8.36
C ILE A 21 -10.50 15.34 7.59
N LYS A 22 -9.37 15.20 8.28
CA LYS A 22 -8.05 15.13 7.64
C LYS A 22 -7.94 13.95 6.66
N ILE A 23 -8.39 12.76 7.07
CA ILE A 23 -8.42 11.58 6.18
C ILE A 23 -9.31 11.84 4.96
N ALA A 24 -10.49 12.44 5.17
CA ALA A 24 -11.41 12.77 4.08
C ALA A 24 -10.78 13.77 3.08
N GLU A 25 -10.10 14.80 3.56
CA GLU A 25 -9.40 15.77 2.71
C GLU A 25 -8.22 15.12 1.96
N GLU A 26 -7.38 14.32 2.64
CA GLU A 26 -6.27 13.60 2.00
C GLU A 26 -6.79 12.64 0.92
N SER A 27 -7.92 11.96 1.16
CA SER A 27 -8.53 11.02 0.20
C SER A 27 -9.11 11.66 -1.07
N LYS A 28 -9.03 12.99 -1.22
CA LYS A 28 -9.45 13.67 -2.46
C LYS A 28 -8.41 13.58 -3.57
N THR A 29 -7.17 13.21 -3.26
CA THR A 29 -6.11 13.04 -4.25
C THR A 29 -5.91 11.56 -4.60
N PRO A 30 -5.41 11.24 -5.81
CA PRO A 30 -5.12 9.85 -6.20
C PRO A 30 -4.20 9.11 -5.21
N ASP A 31 -3.15 9.77 -4.72
CA ASP A 31 -2.22 9.20 -3.73
C ASP A 31 -2.86 9.03 -2.35
N GLY A 32 -3.76 9.94 -1.94
CA GLY A 32 -4.50 9.77 -0.70
C GLY A 32 -5.53 8.63 -0.78
N GLN A 33 -6.20 8.46 -1.92
CA GLN A 33 -7.01 7.26 -2.17
C GLN A 33 -6.16 5.99 -2.15
N GLY A 34 -4.97 6.03 -2.75
CA GLY A 34 -4.01 4.92 -2.70
C GLY A 34 -3.61 4.54 -1.28
N LYS A 35 -3.27 5.53 -0.44
CA LYS A 35 -2.95 5.32 0.98
C LYS A 35 -4.13 4.71 1.74
N LEU A 36 -5.36 5.18 1.49
CA LEU A 36 -6.57 4.62 2.09
C LEU A 36 -6.80 3.17 1.64
N LEU A 37 -6.66 2.89 0.34
CA LEU A 37 -6.77 1.54 -0.22
C LEU A 37 -5.71 0.60 0.35
N ALA A 38 -4.46 1.05 0.47
CA ALA A 38 -3.38 0.27 1.05
C ALA A 38 -3.65 -0.09 2.52
N THR A 39 -4.26 0.84 3.28
CA THR A 39 -4.67 0.59 4.66
C THR A 39 -5.85 -0.38 4.73
N LYS A 40 -6.90 -0.13 3.93
CA LYS A 40 -8.14 -0.92 3.91
C LYS A 40 -7.90 -2.38 3.47
N ASN A 41 -7.01 -2.58 2.50
CA ASN A 41 -6.67 -3.91 1.98
C ASN A 41 -5.53 -4.58 2.77
N GLY A 42 -5.01 -3.95 3.83
CA GLY A 42 -3.99 -4.54 4.70
C GLY A 42 -2.56 -4.57 4.14
N CYS A 43 -2.30 -3.89 3.03
CA CYS A 43 -0.98 -3.85 2.39
C CYS A 43 0.11 -3.37 3.36
N ILE A 44 -0.21 -2.35 4.17
CA ILE A 44 0.71 -1.75 5.15
C ILE A 44 1.08 -2.70 6.31
N GLY A 45 0.41 -3.84 6.44
CA GLY A 45 0.76 -4.88 7.41
C GLY A 45 2.00 -5.69 7.01
N CYS A 46 2.35 -5.67 5.72
CA CYS A 46 3.51 -6.40 5.17
C CYS A 46 4.51 -5.47 4.50
N HIS A 47 4.09 -4.32 3.97
CA HIS A 47 4.94 -3.37 3.26
C HIS A 47 5.11 -2.09 4.06
N SER A 48 6.35 -1.74 4.35
CA SER A 48 6.67 -0.48 5.01
C SER A 48 6.71 0.68 4.01
N ALA A 49 6.40 1.87 4.50
CA ALA A 49 6.48 3.12 3.74
C ALA A 49 7.71 3.97 4.11
N ASP A 50 8.53 3.49 5.04
CA ASP A 50 9.64 4.23 5.66
C ASP A 50 11.01 3.52 5.53
N GLY A 51 11.07 2.40 4.80
CA GLY A 51 12.30 1.63 4.61
C GLY A 51 12.54 0.55 5.67
N SER A 52 11.71 0.46 6.71
CA SER A 52 11.85 -0.59 7.72
C SER A 52 11.62 -1.98 7.12
N ALA A 53 12.33 -2.99 7.63
CA ALA A 53 12.17 -4.37 7.18
C ALA A 53 10.86 -4.97 7.71
N MET A 54 10.10 -5.62 6.83
CA MET A 54 8.84 -6.30 7.14
C MET A 54 8.74 -7.62 6.38
N THR A 55 7.58 -8.28 6.42
CA THR A 55 7.33 -9.52 5.68
C THR A 55 7.42 -9.35 4.16
N GLY A 56 7.09 -8.17 3.64
CA GLY A 56 7.24 -7.78 2.25
C GLY A 56 8.29 -6.68 2.06
N PRO A 57 8.69 -6.41 0.80
CA PRO A 57 9.62 -5.34 0.49
C PRO A 57 9.04 -3.97 0.84
N THR A 58 9.90 -3.03 1.24
CA THR A 58 9.52 -1.63 1.47
C THR A 58 9.06 -0.97 0.16
N TRP A 59 8.09 -0.07 0.26
CA TRP A 59 7.70 0.83 -0.83
C TRP A 59 8.51 2.12 -0.86
N PHE A 60 9.22 2.43 0.22
CA PHE A 60 10.08 3.61 0.29
C PHE A 60 11.16 3.58 -0.80
N GLY A 61 11.12 4.54 -1.71
CA GLY A 61 12.04 4.63 -2.84
C GLY A 61 11.87 3.53 -3.89
N LEU A 62 10.78 2.75 -3.84
CA LEU A 62 10.58 1.61 -4.75
C LEU A 62 10.37 2.08 -6.19
N TYR A 63 9.52 3.08 -6.41
CA TYR A 63 9.13 3.45 -7.78
C TYR A 63 10.32 3.95 -8.61
N GLY A 64 10.58 3.29 -9.74
CA GLY A 64 11.70 3.58 -10.64
C GLY A 64 13.05 3.02 -10.18
N SER A 65 13.10 2.27 -9.07
CA SER A 65 14.31 1.57 -8.63
C SER A 65 14.51 0.26 -9.39
N ASP A 66 15.76 -0.22 -9.40
CA ASP A 66 16.09 -1.57 -9.86
C ASP A 66 15.78 -2.60 -8.76
N VAL A 67 14.89 -3.55 -9.06
CA VAL A 67 14.48 -4.63 -8.17
C VAL A 67 15.10 -5.93 -8.66
N LYS A 68 15.88 -6.57 -7.79
CA LYS A 68 16.43 -7.90 -8.04
C LYS A 68 15.42 -8.97 -7.66
N LEU A 69 15.21 -9.93 -8.55
CA LEU A 69 14.26 -11.03 -8.39
C LEU A 69 14.95 -12.31 -7.92
N ALA A 70 14.17 -13.22 -7.35
CA ALA A 70 14.65 -14.50 -6.81
C ALA A 70 15.23 -15.43 -7.89
N ASP A 71 14.91 -15.21 -9.17
CA ASP A 71 15.49 -15.93 -10.32
C ASP A 71 16.84 -15.36 -10.77
N GLY A 72 17.32 -14.29 -10.13
CA GLY A 72 18.57 -13.60 -10.43
C GLY A 72 18.47 -12.50 -11.49
N SER A 73 17.29 -12.28 -12.08
CA SER A 73 17.05 -11.16 -12.99
C SER A 73 16.83 -9.84 -12.23
N THR A 74 16.88 -8.73 -12.96
CA THR A 74 16.60 -7.39 -12.45
C THR A 74 15.54 -6.73 -13.32
N VAL A 75 14.58 -6.09 -12.68
CA VAL A 75 13.50 -5.33 -13.33
C VAL A 75 13.40 -3.93 -12.75
N VAL A 76 12.91 -2.97 -13.52
CA VAL A 76 12.59 -1.64 -12.99
C VAL A 76 11.21 -1.69 -12.35
N ALA A 77 11.07 -1.15 -11.15
CA ALA A 77 9.78 -1.03 -10.47
C ALA A 77 8.93 0.12 -11.05
N ASP A 78 8.38 -0.12 -12.24
CA ASP A 78 7.45 0.78 -12.93
C ASP A 78 5.98 0.42 -12.67
N ASP A 79 5.06 1.13 -13.33
CA ASP A 79 3.61 0.92 -13.19
C ASP A 79 3.21 -0.53 -13.55
N ALA A 80 3.84 -1.13 -14.57
CA ALA A 80 3.51 -2.47 -15.03
C ALA A 80 3.99 -3.54 -14.04
N PHE A 81 5.21 -3.40 -13.51
CA PHE A 81 5.73 -4.29 -12.48
C PHE A 81 4.88 -4.24 -11.20
N ILE A 82 4.49 -3.05 -10.75
CA ILE A 82 3.68 -2.88 -9.54
C ILE A 82 2.28 -3.48 -9.74
N ALA A 83 1.64 -3.21 -10.89
CA ALA A 83 0.33 -3.77 -11.21
C ALA A 83 0.37 -5.31 -11.27
N GLU A 84 1.36 -5.90 -11.94
CA GLU A 84 1.55 -7.35 -12.01
C GLU A 84 1.83 -7.94 -10.64
N SER A 85 2.62 -7.27 -9.79
CA SER A 85 2.89 -7.73 -8.42
C SER A 85 1.63 -7.75 -7.54
N ILE A 86 0.65 -6.88 -7.81
CA ILE A 86 -0.63 -6.84 -7.08
C ILE A 86 -1.60 -7.93 -7.58
N LEU A 87 -1.68 -8.11 -8.89
CA LEU A 87 -2.61 -9.04 -9.54
C LEU A 87 -2.10 -10.49 -9.52
N GLU A 88 -0.80 -10.69 -9.77
CA GLU A 88 -0.12 -11.98 -9.91
C GLU A 88 1.18 -12.04 -9.05
N PRO A 89 1.08 -11.90 -7.71
CA PRO A 89 2.23 -11.72 -6.80
C PRO A 89 3.28 -12.84 -6.80
N THR A 90 2.94 -14.02 -7.31
CA THR A 90 3.85 -15.18 -7.35
C THR A 90 4.69 -15.26 -8.62
N VAL A 91 4.47 -14.37 -9.60
CA VAL A 91 5.18 -14.41 -10.90
C VAL A 91 6.58 -13.82 -10.79
N LYS A 92 6.72 -12.63 -10.16
CA LYS A 92 8.01 -11.95 -9.97
C LYS A 92 8.29 -11.73 -8.50
N ILE A 93 8.94 -12.70 -7.88
CA ILE A 93 9.28 -12.67 -6.45
C ILE A 93 10.57 -11.87 -6.26
N VAL A 94 10.53 -10.84 -5.42
CA VAL A 94 11.72 -10.05 -5.04
C VAL A 94 12.70 -10.92 -4.27
N GLU A 95 14.00 -10.80 -4.58
CA GLU A 95 15.05 -11.54 -3.91
C GLU A 95 14.99 -11.34 -2.38
N GLY A 96 15.08 -12.45 -1.63
CA GLY A 96 15.06 -12.42 -0.16
C GLY A 96 13.68 -12.38 0.48
N PHE A 97 12.59 -12.29 -0.29
CA PHE A 97 11.21 -12.31 0.23
C PHE A 97 10.49 -13.63 -0.09
N PRO A 98 9.66 -14.15 0.84
CA PRO A 98 8.89 -15.37 0.59
C PRO A 98 7.64 -15.07 -0.27
N PRO A 99 7.14 -16.03 -1.07
CA PRO A 99 5.95 -15.86 -1.91
C PRO A 99 4.65 -15.96 -1.08
N VAL A 100 4.45 -15.01 -0.16
CA VAL A 100 3.32 -14.98 0.78
C VAL A 100 2.32 -13.86 0.49
N MET A 101 2.62 -12.98 -0.47
CA MET A 101 1.69 -11.91 -0.86
C MET A 101 0.46 -12.54 -1.52
N PRO A 102 -0.76 -12.33 -0.98
CA PRO A 102 -1.97 -12.84 -1.58
C PRO A 102 -2.31 -12.06 -2.85
N PRO A 103 -2.99 -12.68 -3.85
CA PRO A 103 -3.48 -11.97 -5.01
C PRO A 103 -4.63 -11.03 -4.62
N TYR A 104 -4.65 -9.83 -5.19
CA TYR A 104 -5.72 -8.86 -4.97
C TYR A 104 -6.50 -8.62 -6.26
N ALA A 105 -7.82 -8.82 -6.22
CA ALA A 105 -8.72 -8.48 -7.31
C ALA A 105 -9.12 -6.99 -7.20
N LEU A 106 -8.26 -6.10 -7.68
CA LEU A 106 -8.51 -4.66 -7.73
C LEU A 106 -8.78 -4.22 -9.17
N SER A 107 -9.57 -3.14 -9.31
CA SER A 107 -9.74 -2.48 -10.60
C SER A 107 -8.49 -1.71 -11.03
N ASP A 108 -8.35 -1.45 -12.33
CA ASP A 108 -7.24 -0.65 -12.88
C ASP A 108 -7.15 0.74 -12.21
N GLU A 109 -8.31 1.34 -11.89
CA GLU A 109 -8.40 2.61 -11.19
C GLU A 109 -7.81 2.51 -9.76
N GLU A 110 -8.21 1.50 -8.99
CA GLU A 110 -7.68 1.27 -7.64
C GLU A 110 -6.17 0.99 -7.66
N ILE A 111 -5.69 0.23 -8.64
CA ILE A 111 -4.25 -0.02 -8.84
C ILE A 111 -3.53 1.30 -9.16
N SER A 112 -4.11 2.15 -10.01
CA SER A 112 -3.52 3.45 -10.33
C SER A 112 -3.38 4.35 -9.09
N TYR A 113 -4.34 4.29 -8.16
CA TYR A 113 -4.27 4.99 -6.89
C TYR A 113 -3.17 4.44 -5.97
N LEU A 114 -3.04 3.12 -5.85
CA LEU A 114 -1.96 2.49 -5.10
C LEU A 114 -0.57 2.88 -5.66
N ILE A 115 -0.42 2.85 -6.98
CA ILE A 115 0.80 3.29 -7.66
C ILE A 115 1.07 4.78 -7.38
N ALA A 116 0.04 5.64 -7.45
CA ALA A 116 0.17 7.06 -7.14
C ALA A 116 0.68 7.28 -5.71
N TYR A 117 0.18 6.50 -4.74
CA TYR A 117 0.69 6.53 -3.37
C TYR A 117 2.15 6.08 -3.28
N ILE A 118 2.51 4.93 -3.87
CA ILE A 118 3.89 4.41 -3.84
C ILE A 118 4.89 5.42 -4.43
N LYS A 119 4.51 6.14 -5.50
CA LYS A 119 5.33 7.22 -6.10
C LYS A 119 5.66 8.37 -5.14
N THR A 120 4.86 8.57 -4.09
CA THR A 120 5.11 9.61 -3.07
C THR A 120 6.18 9.22 -2.06
N LEU A 121 6.51 7.94 -1.94
CA LEU A 121 7.38 7.40 -0.90
C LEU A 121 8.84 7.43 -1.38
N LYS A 122 9.64 8.36 -0.84
CA LYS A 122 11.03 8.62 -1.25
C LYS A 122 11.91 8.96 -0.07
#